data_AF-A0A383CV05-F1
#
_entry.id   AF-A0A383CV05-F1
#
_cell.length_a   1.000
_cell.length_b   1.000
_cell.length_c   1.000
_cell.angle_alpha   90.00
_cell.angle_beta   90.00
_cell.angle_gamma   90.00
#
_symmetry.space_group_name_H-M   'P 1'
#
loop_
_entity.id
_entity.type
_entity.pdbx_description
1 polymer ?
#
loop_
_entity_poly.entity_id
_entity_poly.type
_entity_poly.pdbx_seq_one_letter_code
_entity_poly.pdbx_strand_id
1 'polypeptide(L)'
;TLYGQNSVAGVLRYVTNKPDFSGTEARVQAGGSTFSSGDSSWDLKAMVNTVLSEDVALRGVLSYRDNGGYIDNLPLGTEDINSFERLNARLTLAWNVSDNSKLTLQYIHQTIDQDGRNSHQPFDWSESVGPPFMYAADGSFIGSTFILPAAGELKNNTPINEPYKEDSNTFALTFESSLDWGDLTVALSQMERDQEVALDSSTPWLLHNRFQSTGQCLFVTGNCAFGPPFGSRDGKPTV
;
A
#
# COMPACT_ATOMS: atom_id res chain seq x y z
N THR A 1 14.95 -27.96 -11.08
CA THR A 1 15.19 -26.81 -10.18
C THR A 1 14.31 -26.98 -8.95
N LEU A 2 14.75 -26.58 -7.76
CA LEU A 2 14.00 -26.77 -6.50
C LEU A 2 12.66 -25.99 -6.45
N TYR A 3 12.45 -25.05 -7.39
CA TYR A 3 11.28 -24.16 -7.40
C TYR A 3 10.37 -24.30 -8.64
N GLY A 4 10.62 -25.29 -9.52
CA GLY A 4 9.69 -25.68 -10.59
C GLY A 4 9.40 -24.60 -11.67
N GLN A 5 8.61 -24.98 -12.68
CA GLN A 5 8.28 -24.18 -13.88
C GLN A 5 7.38 -22.94 -13.65
N ASN A 6 6.97 -22.64 -12.41
CA ASN A 6 5.95 -21.62 -12.12
C ASN A 6 6.51 -20.24 -11.73
N SER A 7 7.82 -20.06 -11.75
CA SER A 7 8.46 -18.78 -11.42
C SER A 7 8.85 -18.01 -12.67
N VAL A 8 7.86 -17.57 -13.46
CA VAL A 8 8.11 -16.78 -14.69
C VAL A 8 8.91 -15.51 -14.40
N ALA A 9 8.76 -14.93 -13.20
CA ALA A 9 9.46 -13.73 -12.74
C ALA A 9 10.51 -13.97 -11.62
N GLY A 10 10.77 -15.23 -11.24
CA GLY A 10 11.68 -15.59 -10.14
C GLY A 10 11.00 -15.81 -8.77
N VAL A 11 11.80 -16.09 -7.74
CA VAL A 11 11.33 -16.41 -6.37
C VAL A 11 12.02 -15.50 -5.36
N LEU A 12 11.23 -14.81 -4.53
CA LEU A 12 11.71 -14.13 -3.34
C LEU A 12 11.58 -15.08 -2.14
N ARG A 13 12.69 -15.36 -1.47
CA ARG A 13 12.71 -16.18 -0.25
C ARG A 13 13.16 -15.34 0.93
N TYR A 14 12.23 -15.11 1.86
CA TYR A 14 12.55 -14.50 3.14
C TYR A 14 12.89 -15.60 4.17
N VAL A 15 14.12 -15.59 4.69
CA VAL A 15 14.57 -16.56 5.71
C VAL A 15 14.83 -15.81 7.00
N THR A 16 14.07 -16.16 8.03
CA THR A 16 14.20 -15.57 9.34
C THR A 16 15.22 -16.34 10.18
N ASN A 17 15.91 -15.65 11.09
CA ASN A 17 16.80 -16.32 12.02
C ASN A 17 15.97 -17.28 12.90
N LYS A 18 16.36 -18.56 12.90
CA LYS A 18 15.79 -19.60 13.77
C LYS A 18 16.21 -19.36 15.23
N PRO A 19 15.55 -20.01 16.21
CA PRO A 19 16.05 -20.06 17.58
C PRO A 19 17.45 -20.68 17.66
N ASP A 20 18.30 -20.09 18.49
CA ASP A 20 19.65 -20.56 18.76
C ASP A 20 19.70 -21.33 20.09
N PHE A 21 20.38 -22.47 20.10
CA PHE A 21 20.58 -23.33 21.27
C PHE A 21 21.83 -22.95 22.08
N SER A 22 22.66 -22.03 21.59
CA SER A 22 23.89 -21.60 22.26
C SER A 22 23.66 -20.83 23.57
N GLY A 23 22.49 -20.22 23.74
CA GLY A 23 22.12 -19.53 24.97
C GLY A 23 21.00 -18.50 24.82
N THR A 24 20.81 -17.73 25.89
CA THR A 24 19.85 -16.63 25.90
C THR A 24 20.48 -15.37 25.30
N GLU A 25 19.82 -14.78 24.30
CA GLU A 25 20.23 -13.53 23.66
C GLU A 25 19.05 -12.56 23.68
N ALA A 26 19.29 -11.27 23.93
CA ALA A 26 18.28 -10.24 23.74
C ALA A 26 18.87 -9.06 22.97
N ARG A 27 18.06 -8.44 22.11
CA ARG A 27 18.42 -7.23 21.36
C ARG A 27 17.24 -6.28 21.32
N VAL A 28 17.52 -5.00 21.58
CA VAL A 28 16.57 -3.91 21.42
C VAL A 28 17.18 -2.87 20.49
N GLN A 29 16.37 -2.34 19.57
CA GLN A 29 16.71 -1.23 18.69
C GLN A 29 15.55 -0.23 18.72
N ALA A 30 15.88 1.04 18.88
CA ALA A 30 14.93 2.13 18.71
C ALA A 30 15.46 3.10 17.66
N GLY A 31 14.56 3.74 16.93
CA GLY A 31 14.85 4.74 15.92
C GLY A 31 13.83 5.87 15.97
N GLY A 32 14.23 7.04 15.48
CA GLY A 32 13.35 8.20 15.33
C GLY A 32 13.80 9.05 14.16
N SER A 33 12.85 9.69 13.49
CA SER A 33 13.11 10.62 12.39
C SER A 33 12.10 11.75 12.38
N THR A 34 12.49 12.88 11.79
CA THR A 34 11.62 14.04 11.56
C THR A 34 11.64 14.38 10.08
N PHE A 35 10.55 14.93 9.59
CA PHE A 35 10.48 15.50 8.26
C PHE A 35 10.69 17.02 8.31
N SER A 36 11.00 17.64 7.17
CA SER A 36 11.05 19.11 7.04
C SER A 36 9.66 19.73 7.15
N SER A 37 8.65 18.99 6.74
CA SER A 37 7.22 19.25 6.83
C SER A 37 6.54 17.90 7.07
N GLY A 38 5.69 17.82 8.08
CA GLY A 38 4.99 16.61 8.51
C GLY A 38 5.42 16.05 9.87
N ASP A 39 4.79 14.94 10.24
CA ASP A 39 4.86 14.38 11.58
C ASP A 39 6.11 13.54 11.84
N SER A 40 6.63 13.58 13.07
CA SER A 40 7.76 12.74 13.46
C SER A 40 7.43 11.25 13.38
N SER A 41 8.42 10.42 13.10
CA SER A 41 8.30 8.95 13.09
C SER A 41 9.20 8.32 14.13
N TRP A 42 8.83 7.13 14.62
CA TRP A 42 9.67 6.32 15.49
C TRP A 42 9.43 4.82 15.28
N ASP A 43 10.44 4.02 15.62
CA ASP A 43 10.30 2.57 15.62
C ASP A 43 11.01 1.90 16.80
N LEU A 44 10.44 0.81 17.27
CA LEU A 44 11.00 -0.03 18.32
C LEU A 44 10.99 -1.49 17.86
N LYS A 45 12.13 -2.15 17.98
CA LYS A 45 12.30 -3.58 17.72
C LYS A 45 12.91 -4.24 18.92
N ALA A 46 12.31 -5.33 19.38
CA ALA A 46 12.82 -6.16 20.43
C ALA A 46 12.90 -7.61 19.95
N MET A 47 13.96 -8.30 20.35
CA MET A 47 14.15 -9.71 20.08
C MET A 47 14.67 -10.38 21.34
N VAL A 48 14.13 -11.56 21.63
CA VAL A 48 14.64 -12.46 22.66
C VAL A 48 14.78 -13.85 22.06
N ASN A 49 15.90 -14.48 22.34
CA ASN A 49 16.16 -15.89 22.13
C ASN A 49 16.40 -16.51 23.50
N THR A 50 15.79 -17.65 23.79
CA THR A 50 16.02 -18.37 25.03
C THR A 50 16.00 -19.87 24.79
N VAL A 51 16.80 -20.58 25.57
CA VAL A 51 16.86 -22.04 25.58
C VAL A 51 15.97 -22.51 26.73
N LEU A 52 14.90 -23.24 26.40
CA LEU A 52 13.92 -23.73 27.38
C LEU A 52 14.36 -25.07 27.98
N SER A 53 15.04 -25.89 27.19
CA SER A 53 15.69 -27.15 27.60
C SER A 53 16.85 -27.46 26.64
N GLU A 54 17.59 -28.53 26.89
CA GLU A 54 18.68 -28.99 25.99
C GLU A 54 18.21 -29.16 24.53
N ASP A 55 16.95 -29.56 24.34
CA ASP A 55 16.37 -29.85 23.02
C ASP A 55 15.38 -28.81 22.52
N VAL A 56 14.98 -27.82 23.33
CA VAL A 56 13.96 -26.82 22.94
C VAL A 56 14.48 -25.40 23.10
N ALA A 57 14.39 -24.61 22.01
CA ALA A 57 14.71 -23.19 21.99
C ALA A 57 13.54 -22.37 21.44
N LEU A 58 13.37 -21.16 21.97
CA LEU A 58 12.31 -20.22 21.62
C LEU A 58 12.92 -18.88 21.20
N ARG A 59 12.38 -18.30 20.13
CA ARG A 59 12.73 -16.95 19.68
C ARG A 59 11.47 -16.11 19.49
N GLY A 60 11.40 -15.00 20.21
CA GLY A 60 10.38 -13.96 20.06
C GLY A 60 10.97 -12.72 19.40
N VAL A 61 10.22 -12.12 18.48
CA VAL A 61 10.53 -10.83 17.87
C VAL A 61 9.27 -9.97 17.91
N LEU A 62 9.41 -8.73 18.35
CA LEU A 62 8.37 -7.71 18.31
C LEU A 62 8.93 -6.49 17.58
N SER A 63 8.16 -5.92 16.68
CA SER A 63 8.46 -4.67 16.00
C SER A 63 7.20 -3.81 16.04
N TYR A 64 7.34 -2.58 16.49
CA TYR A 64 6.35 -1.55 16.32
C TYR A 64 6.97 -0.38 15.57
N ARG A 65 6.21 0.20 14.66
CA ARG A 65 6.62 1.34 13.85
C ARG A 65 5.44 2.27 13.69
N ASP A 66 5.71 3.53 13.92
CA ASP A 66 4.79 4.64 13.76
C ASP A 66 5.50 5.66 12.86
N ASN A 67 4.98 5.80 11.67
CA ASN A 67 5.46 6.72 10.65
C ASN A 67 4.47 7.87 10.55
N GLY A 68 4.91 9.06 10.94
CA GLY A 68 4.16 10.30 10.73
C GLY A 68 3.80 10.53 9.27
N GLY A 69 2.60 11.05 9.05
CA GLY A 69 2.16 11.49 7.73
C GLY A 69 2.83 12.80 7.33
N TYR A 70 2.74 13.13 6.05
CA TYR A 70 3.37 14.33 5.51
C TYR A 70 2.66 14.87 4.26
N ILE A 71 1.57 14.25 3.82
CA ILE A 71 0.78 14.69 2.67
C ILE A 71 -0.47 15.41 3.16
N ASP A 72 -0.73 16.61 2.66
CA ASP A 72 -2.00 17.30 2.93
C ASP A 72 -3.06 16.92 1.89
N ASN A 73 -4.31 16.71 2.33
CA ASN A 73 -5.46 16.53 1.47
C ASN A 73 -6.25 17.85 1.36
N LEU A 74 -6.20 18.48 0.19
CA LEU A 74 -6.81 19.79 -0.03
C LEU A 74 -8.36 19.76 -0.02
N PRO A 75 -9.05 18.81 -0.69
CA PRO A 75 -10.51 18.74 -0.65
C PRO A 75 -11.10 18.51 0.73
N LEU A 76 -10.45 17.68 1.55
CA LEU A 76 -10.91 17.34 2.89
C LEU A 76 -10.44 18.34 3.95
N GLY A 77 -9.44 19.17 3.64
CA GLY A 77 -8.83 20.10 4.57
C GLY A 77 -8.09 19.41 5.73
N THR A 78 -7.58 18.20 5.48
CA THR A 78 -6.83 17.41 6.46
C THR A 78 -5.35 17.44 6.12
N GLU A 79 -4.50 17.72 7.10
CA GLU A 79 -3.04 17.80 6.98
C GLU A 79 -2.40 16.48 7.40
N ASP A 80 -1.17 16.23 6.94
CA ASP A 80 -0.33 15.08 7.34
C ASP A 80 -1.07 13.74 7.34
N ILE A 81 -1.87 13.51 6.30
CA ILE A 81 -2.40 12.18 6.01
C ILE A 81 -1.25 11.25 5.64
N ASN A 82 -1.54 9.97 5.38
CA ASN A 82 -0.57 8.92 5.07
C ASN A 82 0.29 8.45 6.25
N SER A 83 -0.13 8.74 7.48
CA SER A 83 0.46 8.10 8.65
C SER A 83 0.34 6.58 8.55
N PHE A 84 1.35 5.87 9.05
CA PHE A 84 1.47 4.43 8.92
C PHE A 84 1.93 3.83 10.24
N GLU A 85 1.06 3.02 10.83
CA GLU A 85 1.38 2.20 11.99
C GLU A 85 1.49 0.73 11.60
N ARG A 86 2.51 0.05 12.12
CA ARG A 86 2.66 -1.40 11.96
C ARG A 86 3.17 -2.07 13.21
N LEU A 87 2.38 -3.02 13.71
CA LEU A 87 2.81 -4.01 14.67
C LEU A 87 3.16 -5.31 13.93
N ASN A 88 4.31 -5.89 14.26
CA ASN A 88 4.68 -7.23 13.81
C ASN A 88 5.22 -8.01 15.00
N ALA A 89 4.61 -9.16 15.27
CA ALA A 89 5.03 -10.10 16.29
C ALA A 89 5.36 -11.44 15.62
N ARG A 90 6.49 -12.03 15.98
CA ARG A 90 6.87 -13.37 15.54
C ARG A 90 7.32 -14.20 16.73
N LEU A 91 6.74 -15.39 16.85
CA LEU A 91 7.19 -16.42 17.77
C LEU A 91 7.68 -17.62 16.96
N THR A 92 8.82 -18.18 17.33
CA THR A 92 9.35 -19.39 16.69
C THR A 92 9.91 -20.32 17.75
N LEU A 93 9.45 -21.57 17.75
CA LEU A 93 9.94 -22.63 18.61
C LEU A 93 10.68 -23.64 17.75
N ALA A 94 11.88 -24.03 18.17
CA ALA A 94 12.65 -25.11 17.56
C ALA A 94 12.82 -26.22 18.60
N TRP A 95 12.55 -27.45 18.19
CA TRP A 95 12.69 -28.65 19.00
C TRP A 95 13.52 -29.69 18.25
N ASN A 96 14.66 -30.07 18.82
CA ASN A 96 15.43 -31.24 18.38
C ASN A 96 14.72 -32.47 18.95
N VAL A 97 13.88 -33.13 18.13
CA VAL A 97 13.10 -34.30 18.55
C VAL A 97 14.03 -35.49 18.83
N SER A 98 15.15 -35.55 18.09
CA SER A 98 16.26 -36.49 18.25
C SER A 98 17.52 -35.90 17.61
N ASP A 99 18.65 -36.61 17.71
CA ASP A 99 19.93 -36.20 17.10
C ASP A 99 19.87 -35.96 15.58
N ASN A 100 18.87 -36.54 14.91
CA ASN A 100 18.69 -36.47 13.46
C ASN A 100 17.36 -35.86 13.03
N SER A 101 16.51 -35.38 13.95
CA SER A 101 15.17 -34.86 13.63
C SER A 101 14.88 -33.55 14.35
N LYS A 102 14.35 -32.58 13.61
CA LYS A 102 14.04 -31.24 14.10
C LYS A 102 12.65 -30.80 13.69
N LEU A 103 11.89 -30.30 14.64
CA LEU A 103 10.61 -29.64 14.44
C LEU A 103 10.74 -28.14 14.69
N THR A 104 10.26 -27.33 13.77
CA THR A 104 10.18 -25.87 13.92
C THR A 104 8.73 -25.44 13.77
N LEU A 105 8.22 -24.72 14.76
CA LEU A 105 6.89 -24.10 14.75
C LEU A 105 7.07 -22.59 14.71
N GLN A 106 6.28 -21.90 13.90
CA GLN A 106 6.33 -20.45 13.76
C GLN A 106 4.92 -19.87 13.73
N TYR A 107 4.74 -18.78 14.45
CA TYR A 107 3.56 -17.94 14.40
C TYR A 107 3.98 -16.50 14.14
N ILE A 108 3.33 -15.86 13.18
CA ILE A 108 3.54 -14.45 12.83
C ILE A 108 2.19 -13.75 12.88
N HIS A 109 2.13 -12.65 13.60
CA HIS A 109 1.00 -11.74 13.63
C HIS A 109 1.45 -10.36 13.13
N GLN A 110 0.66 -9.74 12.27
CA GLN A 110 0.93 -8.40 11.78
C GLN A 110 -0.35 -7.61 11.67
N THR A 111 -0.31 -6.39 12.19
CA THR A 111 -1.31 -5.36 11.92
C THR A 111 -0.68 -4.21 11.18
N ILE A 112 -1.41 -3.64 10.22
CA ILE A 112 -1.07 -2.42 9.53
C ILE A 112 -2.30 -1.51 9.59
N ASP A 113 -2.10 -0.27 10.01
CA ASP A 113 -3.09 0.80 9.89
C ASP A 113 -2.42 1.96 9.17
N GLN A 114 -3.02 2.39 8.07
CA GLN A 114 -2.56 3.52 7.29
C GLN A 114 -3.76 4.40 7.02
N ASP A 115 -3.72 5.63 7.52
CA ASP A 115 -4.89 6.52 7.51
C ASP A 115 -5.21 7.05 6.11
N GLY A 116 -4.24 7.11 5.20
CA GLY A 116 -4.40 7.66 3.87
C GLY A 116 -3.35 7.11 2.93
N ARG A 117 -3.68 7.03 1.64
CA ARG A 117 -2.76 6.47 0.66
C ARG A 117 -1.52 7.35 0.52
N ASN A 118 -0.35 6.72 0.42
CA ASN A 118 0.85 7.38 -0.06
C ASN A 118 0.75 7.58 -1.58
N SER A 119 -0.17 8.46 -1.98
CA SER A 119 -0.37 8.91 -3.34
C SER A 119 -0.21 10.42 -3.37
N HIS A 120 0.80 10.85 -4.08
CA HIS A 120 0.88 12.21 -4.59
C HIS A 120 0.21 12.20 -5.96
N GLN A 121 -0.71 13.14 -6.22
CA GLN A 121 -1.16 13.45 -7.57
C GLN A 121 -0.45 14.73 -8.02
N PRO A 122 0.79 14.63 -8.53
CA PRO A 122 1.48 15.75 -9.15
C PRO A 122 0.78 16.03 -10.46
N PHE A 123 -0.26 16.83 -10.43
CA PHE A 123 -0.49 17.67 -11.59
C PHE A 123 0.63 18.72 -11.53
N ASP A 124 1.75 18.47 -12.22
CA ASP A 124 2.87 19.43 -12.39
C ASP A 124 2.38 20.76 -12.99
N TRP A 125 1.20 20.73 -13.60
CA TRP A 125 0.45 21.84 -14.19
C TRP A 125 -1.04 21.50 -14.09
N SER A 126 -1.91 22.51 -14.06
CA SER A 126 -3.35 22.27 -13.95
C SER A 126 -3.89 21.51 -15.17
N GLU A 127 -4.43 20.31 -14.99
CA GLU A 127 -4.92 19.51 -16.11
C GLU A 127 -6.26 20.01 -16.63
N SER A 128 -6.32 20.27 -17.94
CA SER A 128 -7.55 20.52 -18.66
C SER A 128 -8.09 19.19 -19.18
N VAL A 129 -9.17 18.69 -18.59
CA VAL A 129 -9.75 17.40 -18.96
C VAL A 129 -11.01 17.61 -19.82
N GLY A 130 -11.10 16.89 -20.93
CA GLY A 130 -12.25 16.88 -21.86
C GLY A 130 -12.01 17.64 -23.18
N PRO A 131 -12.88 17.44 -24.20
CA PRO A 131 -12.76 18.15 -25.47
C PRO A 131 -13.00 19.67 -25.29
N PRO A 132 -12.43 20.51 -26.17
CA PRO A 132 -12.66 21.96 -26.13
C PRO A 132 -14.15 22.30 -26.28
N PHE A 133 -14.52 23.49 -25.80
CA PHE A 133 -15.87 24.09 -25.73
C PHE A 133 -16.95 23.41 -26.59
N MET A 134 -18.06 23.00 -25.97
CA MET A 134 -19.20 22.42 -26.70
C MET A 134 -20.34 23.42 -26.83
N TYR A 135 -20.97 23.39 -28.01
CA TYR A 135 -22.14 24.20 -28.34
C TYR A 135 -23.29 23.33 -28.84
N ALA A 136 -24.52 23.73 -28.54
CA ALA A 136 -25.70 23.03 -29.03
C ALA A 136 -25.98 23.43 -30.47
N ALA A 137 -26.90 22.73 -31.14
CA ALA A 137 -27.26 23.03 -32.53
C ALA A 137 -27.76 24.47 -32.73
N ASP A 138 -28.29 25.11 -31.68
CA ASP A 138 -28.75 26.50 -31.67
C ASP A 138 -27.65 27.52 -31.36
N GLY A 139 -26.41 27.08 -31.16
CA GLY A 139 -25.26 27.92 -30.83
C GLY A 139 -25.14 28.28 -29.35
N SER A 140 -26.00 27.75 -28.47
CA SER A 140 -25.87 27.93 -27.02
C SER A 140 -24.63 27.22 -26.47
N PHE A 141 -23.97 27.84 -25.49
CA PHE A 141 -22.78 27.27 -24.84
C PHE A 141 -23.18 26.20 -23.82
N ILE A 142 -22.68 24.98 -23.98
CA ILE A 142 -23.02 23.83 -23.11
C ILE A 142 -21.91 23.53 -22.10
N GLY A 143 -20.70 24.06 -22.29
CA GLY A 143 -19.63 23.97 -21.30
C GLY A 143 -18.22 23.85 -21.90
N SER A 144 -17.23 24.15 -21.08
CA SER A 144 -15.79 24.12 -21.40
C SER A 144 -15.11 22.89 -20.79
N THR A 145 -13.79 22.78 -21.03
CA THR A 145 -12.93 21.94 -20.18
C THR A 145 -13.08 22.33 -18.71
N PHE A 146 -12.86 21.37 -17.82
CA PHE A 146 -12.68 21.65 -16.40
C PHE A 146 -11.20 21.54 -16.05
N ILE A 147 -10.77 22.39 -15.13
CA ILE A 147 -9.39 22.49 -14.68
C ILE A 147 -9.26 21.74 -13.36
N LEU A 148 -8.41 20.72 -13.33
CA LEU A 148 -7.92 20.13 -12.08
C LEU A 148 -6.70 20.94 -11.64
N PRO A 149 -6.78 21.76 -10.58
CA PRO A 149 -5.64 22.55 -10.15
C PRO A 149 -4.50 21.64 -9.68
N ALA A 150 -3.27 22.12 -9.88
CA ALA A 150 -2.09 21.50 -9.29
C ALA A 150 -2.25 21.46 -7.77
N ALA A 151 -2.14 20.27 -7.16
CA ALA A 151 -2.18 20.15 -5.70
C ALA A 151 -0.94 20.80 -5.06
N GLY A 152 0.21 20.70 -5.73
CA GLY A 152 1.51 21.19 -5.23
C GLY A 152 2.32 20.09 -4.55
N GLU A 153 3.48 20.45 -4.02
CA GLU A 153 4.36 19.52 -3.30
C GLU A 153 3.69 19.00 -2.02
N LEU A 154 3.82 17.69 -1.76
CA LEU A 154 3.24 17.01 -0.59
C LEU A 154 1.74 17.25 -0.39
N LYS A 155 1.00 17.40 -1.48
CA LYS A 155 -0.44 17.64 -1.47
C LYS A 155 -1.17 16.68 -2.39
N ASN A 156 -2.37 16.27 -2.04
CA ASN A 156 -3.28 15.54 -2.92
C ASN A 156 -4.63 16.24 -3.08
N ASN A 157 -5.35 15.83 -4.12
CA ASN A 157 -6.66 16.38 -4.47
C ASN A 157 -7.75 15.29 -4.50
N THR A 158 -7.59 14.22 -3.73
CA THR A 158 -8.55 13.11 -3.68
C THR A 158 -9.72 13.49 -2.77
N PRO A 159 -10.98 13.42 -3.23
CA PRO A 159 -12.14 13.88 -2.48
C PRO A 159 -12.56 12.93 -1.34
N ILE A 160 -11.85 11.82 -1.17
CA ILE A 160 -12.03 10.87 -0.07
C ILE A 160 -10.67 10.56 0.54
N ASN A 161 -10.71 10.04 1.76
CA ASN A 161 -9.55 9.41 2.35
C ASN A 161 -9.45 7.97 1.83
N GLU A 162 -8.23 7.50 1.56
CA GLU A 162 -7.95 6.17 1.00
C GLU A 162 -7.15 5.32 2.02
N PRO A 163 -7.75 4.95 3.17
CA PRO A 163 -7.06 4.16 4.18
C PRO A 163 -6.76 2.73 3.72
N TYR A 164 -5.76 2.15 4.37
CA TYR A 164 -5.40 0.74 4.25
C TYR A 164 -5.28 0.13 5.64
N LYS A 165 -6.01 -0.97 5.88
CA LYS A 165 -5.86 -1.76 7.09
C LYS A 165 -5.61 -3.22 6.76
N GLU A 166 -4.78 -3.87 7.55
CA GLU A 166 -4.52 -5.29 7.44
C GLU A 166 -4.37 -5.91 8.84
N ASP A 167 -5.01 -7.04 9.06
CA ASP A 167 -4.70 -7.98 10.13
C ASP A 167 -4.32 -9.32 9.48
N SER A 168 -3.18 -9.88 9.87
CA SER A 168 -2.74 -11.17 9.34
C SER A 168 -2.12 -12.06 10.41
N ASN A 169 -2.42 -13.34 10.28
CA ASN A 169 -1.96 -14.41 11.15
C ASN A 169 -1.41 -15.52 10.27
N THR A 170 -0.14 -15.88 10.46
CA THR A 170 0.51 -16.98 9.75
C THR A 170 1.01 -18.01 10.74
N PHE A 171 0.59 -19.25 10.57
CA PHE A 171 1.15 -20.41 11.26
C PHE A 171 1.97 -21.24 10.27
N ALA A 172 3.15 -21.67 10.67
CA ALA A 172 4.00 -22.55 9.89
C ALA A 172 4.62 -23.64 10.75
N LEU A 173 4.75 -24.82 10.16
CA LEU A 173 5.41 -26.00 10.72
C LEU A 173 6.44 -26.50 9.71
N THR A 174 7.63 -26.83 10.19
CA THR A 174 8.66 -27.49 9.39
C THR A 174 9.26 -28.64 10.19
N PHE A 175 9.20 -29.84 9.65
CA PHE A 175 9.85 -31.03 10.19
C PHE A 175 10.97 -31.45 9.22
N GLU A 176 12.17 -31.61 9.77
CA GLU A 176 13.39 -31.99 9.04
C GLU A 176 13.94 -33.26 9.70
N SER A 177 14.24 -34.32 8.94
CA SER A 177 14.83 -35.55 9.48
C SER A 177 15.83 -36.17 8.50
N SER A 178 17.02 -36.50 8.98
CA SER A 178 18.04 -37.21 8.20
C SER A 178 17.95 -38.71 8.47
N LEU A 179 17.59 -39.46 7.43
CA LEU A 179 17.44 -40.91 7.44
C LEU A 179 18.65 -41.54 6.72
N ASP A 180 18.94 -42.82 6.99
CA ASP A 180 20.07 -43.52 6.37
C ASP A 180 20.04 -43.53 4.83
N TRP A 181 18.84 -43.43 4.25
CA TRP A 181 18.60 -43.47 2.82
C TRP A 181 18.35 -42.09 2.19
N GLY A 182 18.30 -41.02 2.99
CA GLY A 182 18.09 -39.65 2.49
C GLY A 182 17.50 -38.68 3.51
N ASP A 183 17.34 -37.43 3.10
CA ASP A 183 16.75 -36.38 3.93
C ASP A 183 15.25 -36.20 3.65
N LEU A 184 14.47 -36.13 4.72
CA LEU A 184 13.04 -35.83 4.70
C LEU A 184 12.80 -34.39 5.18
N THR A 185 12.07 -33.61 4.41
CA THR A 185 11.57 -32.28 4.82
C THR A 185 10.08 -32.19 4.57
N VAL A 186 9.31 -31.87 5.61
CA VAL A 186 7.88 -31.61 5.55
C VAL A 186 7.64 -30.17 6.00
N ALA A 187 7.02 -29.35 5.15
CA ALA A 187 6.68 -27.97 5.48
C ALA A 187 5.19 -27.72 5.25
N LEU A 188 4.52 -27.16 6.25
CA LEU A 188 3.11 -26.78 6.22
C LEU A 188 2.99 -25.31 6.63
N SER A 189 2.11 -24.56 5.98
CA SER A 189 1.84 -23.16 6.33
C SER A 189 0.37 -22.84 6.07
N GLN A 190 -0.22 -22.07 6.98
CA GLN A 190 -1.56 -21.51 6.85
C GLN A 190 -1.49 -20.02 7.16
N MET A 191 -2.15 -19.20 6.35
CA MET A 191 -2.25 -17.76 6.54
C MET A 191 -3.70 -17.35 6.48
N GLU A 192 -4.14 -16.61 7.49
CA GLU A 192 -5.41 -15.90 7.53
C GLU A 192 -5.10 -14.41 7.47
N ARG A 193 -5.79 -13.68 6.59
CA ARG A 193 -5.50 -12.28 6.32
C ARG A 193 -6.79 -11.55 5.97
N ASP A 194 -7.11 -10.55 6.77
CA ASP A 194 -8.19 -9.62 6.54
C ASP A 194 -7.61 -8.27 6.11
N GLN A 195 -8.15 -7.71 5.03
CA GLN A 195 -7.62 -6.50 4.43
C GLN A 195 -8.78 -5.56 4.07
N GLU A 196 -8.69 -4.33 4.55
CA GLU A 196 -9.58 -3.24 4.15
C GLU A 196 -8.80 -2.27 3.27
N VAL A 197 -9.32 -2.03 2.08
CA VAL A 197 -8.74 -1.09 1.12
C VAL A 197 -9.84 -0.18 0.62
N ALA A 198 -9.65 1.11 0.83
CA ALA A 198 -10.45 2.14 0.17
C ALA A 198 -9.61 2.76 -0.96
N LEU A 199 -10.15 2.71 -2.18
CA LEU A 199 -9.57 3.38 -3.33
C LEU A 199 -10.67 4.10 -4.09
N ASP A 200 -10.42 5.37 -4.40
CA ASP A 200 -11.24 6.10 -5.35
C ASP A 200 -10.65 5.91 -6.75
N SER A 201 -11.36 5.13 -7.56
CA SER A 201 -11.12 5.06 -9.00
C SER A 201 -12.21 5.77 -9.80
N SER A 202 -13.04 6.59 -9.14
CA SER A 202 -14.00 7.40 -9.87
C SER A 202 -13.22 8.31 -10.82
N THR A 203 -13.49 8.13 -12.12
CA THR A 203 -13.20 9.18 -13.10
C THR A 203 -13.69 10.49 -12.50
N PRO A 204 -12.93 11.60 -12.56
CA PRO A 204 -13.23 12.81 -11.81
C PRO A 204 -14.73 13.06 -11.93
N TRP A 205 -15.50 13.16 -10.84
CA TRP A 205 -16.97 13.32 -10.90
C TRP A 205 -17.40 14.42 -11.90
N LEU A 206 -16.52 15.40 -12.14
CA LEU A 206 -16.56 16.40 -13.21
C LEU A 206 -16.75 15.81 -14.62
N LEU A 207 -16.05 14.73 -14.97
CA LEU A 207 -16.20 13.98 -16.22
C LEU A 207 -17.57 13.29 -16.30
N HIS A 208 -18.09 12.75 -15.19
CA HIS A 208 -19.42 12.13 -15.17
C HIS A 208 -20.54 13.17 -15.36
N ASN A 209 -20.51 14.27 -14.61
CA ASN A 209 -21.40 15.41 -14.83
C ASN A 209 -21.29 15.94 -16.26
N ARG A 210 -20.08 15.94 -16.83
CA ARG A 210 -19.87 16.35 -18.22
C ARG A 210 -20.56 15.39 -19.19
N PHE A 211 -20.39 14.08 -19.07
CA PHE A 211 -21.09 13.12 -19.93
C PHE A 211 -22.61 13.21 -19.81
N GLN A 212 -23.13 13.47 -18.61
CA GLN A 212 -24.57 13.74 -18.43
C GLN A 212 -25.02 15.00 -19.17
N SER A 213 -24.25 16.10 -19.10
CA SER A 213 -24.57 17.34 -19.82
C SER A 213 -24.52 17.18 -21.35
N THR A 214 -23.52 16.45 -21.87
CA THR A 214 -23.41 16.12 -23.29
C THR A 214 -24.55 15.21 -23.75
N GLY A 215 -24.89 14.20 -22.94
CA GLY A 215 -26.02 13.31 -23.18
C GLY A 215 -27.34 14.08 -23.25
N GLN A 216 -27.62 14.94 -22.26
CA GLN A 216 -28.82 15.79 -22.29
C GLN A 216 -28.86 16.71 -23.50
N CYS A 217 -27.72 17.25 -23.95
CA CYS A 217 -27.69 18.04 -25.17
C CYS A 217 -28.04 17.20 -26.41
N LEU A 218 -27.49 16.00 -26.57
CA LEU A 218 -27.85 15.10 -27.67
C LEU A 218 -29.35 14.74 -27.65
N PHE A 219 -29.92 14.54 -26.45
CA PHE A 219 -31.35 14.24 -26.29
C PHE A 219 -32.26 15.45 -26.61
N VAL A 220 -31.83 16.68 -26.30
CA VAL A 220 -32.65 17.89 -26.46
C VAL A 220 -32.48 18.53 -27.84
N THR A 221 -31.27 18.54 -28.41
CA THR A 221 -30.96 19.29 -29.65
C THR A 221 -30.54 18.42 -30.83
N GLY A 222 -30.42 17.10 -30.67
CA GLY A 222 -30.12 16.14 -31.73
C GLY A 222 -28.66 16.14 -32.18
N ASN A 223 -28.14 17.28 -32.66
CA ASN A 223 -26.74 17.45 -33.07
C ASN A 223 -25.98 18.32 -32.07
N CYS A 224 -24.80 17.85 -31.63
CA CYS A 224 -23.81 18.64 -30.92
C CYS A 224 -22.65 18.92 -31.87
N ALA A 225 -22.15 20.15 -31.92
CA ALA A 225 -20.96 20.51 -32.67
C ALA A 225 -19.83 20.87 -31.70
N PHE A 226 -18.60 20.46 -32.01
CA PHE A 226 -17.43 21.05 -31.36
C PHE A 226 -17.42 22.54 -31.69
N GLY A 227 -17.24 23.38 -30.68
CA GLY A 227 -17.02 24.80 -30.88
C GLY A 227 -15.78 25.03 -31.73
N PRO A 228 -15.70 26.17 -32.44
CA PRO A 228 -14.47 26.53 -33.14
C PRO A 228 -13.30 26.47 -32.15
N PRO A 229 -12.15 25.86 -32.52
CA PRO A 229 -10.97 25.88 -31.67
C PRO A 229 -10.50 27.33 -31.59
N PHE A 230 -10.85 28.00 -30.49
CA PHE A 230 -10.54 29.38 -30.19
C PHE A 230 -11.22 30.40 -31.12
N GLY A 231 -11.76 31.46 -30.51
CA GLY A 231 -12.24 32.61 -31.26
C GLY A 231 -11.11 33.23 -32.05
N SER A 232 -11.25 33.30 -33.38
CA SER A 232 -10.59 34.34 -34.14
C SER A 232 -11.21 35.68 -33.73
N ARG A 233 -10.66 36.31 -32.70
CA ARG A 233 -10.62 37.77 -32.68
C ARG A 233 -9.25 38.17 -33.21
N ASP A 234 -9.27 39.06 -34.18
CA ASP A 234 -8.12 39.64 -34.87
C ASP A 234 -6.90 39.79 -33.95
N GLY A 235 -5.84 39.00 -34.18
CA GLY A 235 -4.49 39.45 -33.87
C GLY A 235 -3.62 38.81 -32.76
N LYS A 236 -3.92 37.61 -32.22
CA LYS A 236 -3.03 36.79 -31.33
C LYS A 236 -2.75 37.37 -29.92
N PRO A 237 -2.11 36.62 -28.97
CA PRO A 237 -1.82 35.18 -28.91
C PRO A 237 -2.64 34.43 -27.85
N THR A 238 -2.83 33.15 -28.13
CA THR A 238 -3.35 32.09 -27.25
C THR A 238 -2.38 31.77 -26.12
N VAL A 239 -2.92 31.58 -24.92
CA VAL A 239 -2.34 30.75 -23.85
C VAL A 239 -3.35 29.66 -23.53
#